data_AF-A0A925I6H5-F1
#
_entry.id   AF-A0A925I6H5-F1
#
_cell.length_a   1.000
_cell.length_b   1.000
_cell.length_c   1.000
_cell.angle_alpha   90.00
_cell.angle_beta   90.00
_cell.angle_gamma   90.00
#
_symmetry.space_group_name_H-M   'P 1'
#
loop_
_entity.id
_entity.type
_entity.pdbx_description
1 polymer ?
#
loop_
_entity_poly.entity_id
_entity_poly.type
_entity_poly.pdbx_seq_one_letter_code
_entity_poly.pdbx_strand_id
1 'polypeptide(L)' 'FTLSFSAPDEKAGSIQITDVLGKVVMTKQIAANTNSPIAIDLSGQEKGVYFVRVVQGTKTNFKKIVVE' A
#
# COMPACT_ATOMS: atom_id res chain seq x y z
N PHE A 1 6.30 -7.75 -8.53
CA PHE A 1 5.81 -8.48 -7.33
C PHE A 1 4.43 -7.96 -7.02
N THR A 2 3.41 -8.80 -6.84
CA THR A 2 2.02 -8.35 -6.62
C THR A 2 1.63 -8.55 -5.16
N LEU A 3 1.28 -7.46 -4.48
CA LEU A 3 0.75 -7.52 -3.12
C LEU A 3 -0.77 -7.49 -3.16
N SER A 4 -1.40 -8.31 -2.33
CA SER A 4 -2.83 -8.26 -2.07
C SER A 4 -3.07 -7.81 -0.63
N PHE A 5 -4.07 -6.96 -0.45
CA PHE A 5 -4.58 -6.54 0.85
C PHE A 5 -6.10 -6.52 0.78
N SER A 6 -6.72 -7.00 1.85
CA SER A 6 -8.17 -6.88 2.05
C SER A 6 -8.45 -5.63 2.87
N ALA A 7 -9.40 -4.85 2.39
CA ALA A 7 -9.93 -3.65 3.02
C ALA A 7 -11.28 -4.01 3.64
N PRO A 8 -11.34 -4.50 4.89
CA PRO A 8 -12.61 -4.98 5.46
C PRO A 8 -13.59 -3.85 5.78
N ASP A 9 -13.17 -2.58 5.66
CA ASP A 9 -14.02 -1.42 5.91
C ASP A 9 -14.59 -0.88 4.59
N GLU A 10 -15.91 -0.65 4.58
CA GLU A 10 -16.67 -0.02 3.49
C GLU A 10 -16.35 1.47 3.29
N LYS A 11 -15.16 1.91 3.70
CA LYS A 11 -14.75 3.32 3.70
C LYS A 11 -13.66 3.54 2.68
N ALA A 12 -13.75 4.69 2.02
CA ALA A 12 -12.67 5.19 1.20
C ALA A 12 -11.38 5.32 2.03
N GLY A 13 -10.25 5.18 1.36
CA GLY A 13 -8.95 5.16 2.00
C GLY A 13 -7.82 5.52 1.05
N SER A 14 -6.60 5.40 1.53
CA SER A 14 -5.40 5.62 0.73
C SER A 14 -4.32 4.60 1.06
N ILE A 15 -3.52 4.28 0.06
CA ILE A 15 -2.30 3.52 0.15
C ILE A 15 -1.17 4.48 -0.12
N GLN A 16 -0.16 4.45 0.73
CA GLN A 16 1.08 5.16 0.53
C GLN A 16 2.22 4.17 0.65
N ILE A 17 3.17 4.23 -0.26
CA ILE A 17 4.39 3.44 -0.20
C ILE A 17 5.56 4.40 -0.08
N THR A 18 6.42 4.14 0.89
CA THR A 18 7.66 4.88 1.10
C THR A 18 8.85 3.93 1.11
N ASP A 19 10.01 4.45 0.70
CA ASP A 19 11.29 3.76 0.93
C ASP A 19 11.76 3.93 2.39
N VAL A 20 12.93 3.37 2.71
CA VAL A 20 13.56 3.48 4.05
C VAL A 20 13.97 4.89 4.43
N LEU A 21 14.12 5.79 3.47
CA LEU A 21 14.46 7.19 3.69
C LEU A 21 13.20 8.05 3.88
N GLY A 22 12.01 7.45 3.78
CA GLY A 22 10.73 8.14 3.91
C GLY A 22 10.26 8.82 2.62
N LYS A 23 10.95 8.62 1.50
CA LYS A 23 10.51 9.14 0.20
C LYS A 23 9.28 8.37 -0.26
N VAL A 24 8.22 9.09 -0.61
CA VAL A 24 7.00 8.50 -1.16
C VAL A 24 7.28 8.05 -2.60
N VAL A 25 7.18 6.75 -2.85
CA VAL A 25 7.34 6.16 -4.19
C VAL A 25 6.00 5.96 -4.89
N MET A 26 4.91 5.81 -4.13
CA MET A 26 3.57 5.66 -4.68
C MET A 26 2.52 6.16 -3.70
N THR A 27 1.45 6.75 -4.23
CA THR A 27 0.20 7.01 -3.50
C THR A 27 -0.97 6.59 -4.37
N LYS A 28 -1.94 5.89 -3.79
CA LYS A 28 -3.15 5.41 -4.48
C LYS A 28 -4.36 5.55 -3.59
N GLN A 29 -5.44 6.15 -4.09
CA GLN A 29 -6.72 6.21 -3.39
C GLN A 29 -7.48 4.89 -3.55
N ILE A 30 -8.16 4.47 -2.49
CA ILE A 30 -9.05 3.31 -2.45
C ILE A 30 -10.48 3.82 -2.32
N ALA A 31 -11.37 3.39 -3.21
CA ALA A 31 -12.79 3.69 -3.08
C ALA A 31 -13.44 2.82 -1.99
N ALA A 32 -14.56 3.29 -1.44
CA ALA A 32 -15.39 2.45 -0.56
C ALA A 32 -15.78 1.13 -1.24
N ASN A 33 -15.95 0.07 -0.45
CA ASN A 33 -16.47 -1.24 -0.88
C ASN A 33 -15.57 -2.06 -1.82
N THR A 34 -14.28 -1.76 -1.89
CA THR A 34 -13.34 -2.61 -2.62
C THR A 34 -12.88 -3.79 -1.76
N ASN A 35 -13.63 -4.89 -1.79
CA ASN A 35 -13.13 -6.20 -1.32
C ASN A 35 -12.11 -6.83 -2.28
N SER A 36 -11.82 -6.16 -3.39
CA SER A 36 -10.87 -6.64 -4.38
C SER A 36 -9.43 -6.50 -3.89
N PRO A 37 -8.59 -7.52 -4.08
CA PRO A 37 -7.14 -7.40 -3.90
C PRO A 37 -6.60 -6.24 -4.73
N ILE A 38 -5.93 -5.29 -4.10
CA ILE A 38 -5.32 -4.18 -4.83
C ILE A 38 -3.89 -4.55 -5.18
N ALA A 39 -3.66 -4.83 -6.46
CA ALA A 39 -2.33 -5.05 -6.99
C ALA A 39 -1.50 -3.76 -6.94
N ILE A 40 -0.26 -3.92 -6.48
CA ILE A 40 0.77 -2.89 -6.48
C ILE A 40 1.97 -3.49 -7.21
N ASP A 41 2.47 -2.78 -8.21
CA ASP A 41 3.70 -3.13 -8.88
C ASP A 41 4.87 -2.24 -8.40
N LEU A 42 5.93 -2.90 -7.94
CA LEU A 42 7.19 -2.28 -7.52
C LEU A 42 8.36 -2.68 -8.42
N SER A 43 8.10 -3.32 -9.58
CA SER A 43 9.13 -3.83 -10.48
C SER A 43 10.11 -2.76 -10.99
N GLY A 44 9.66 -1.52 -11.12
CA GLY A 44 10.49 -0.38 -11.54
C GLY A 44 11.19 0.37 -10.40
N GLN A 45 11.07 -0.09 -9.15
CA GLN A 45 11.72 0.54 -8.00
C GLN A 45 13.06 -0.14 -7.69
N GLU A 46 13.99 0.61 -7.09
CA GLU A 46 15.27 0.06 -6.67
C GLU A 46 15.07 -1.07 -5.64
N LYS A 47 16.00 -2.03 -5.65
CA LYS A 47 16.02 -3.10 -4.64
C LYS A 47 16.20 -2.47 -3.25
N GLY A 48 15.42 -2.94 -2.29
CA GLY A 48 15.42 -2.35 -0.96
C GLY A 48 14.15 -2.63 -0.16
N VAL A 49 14.06 -1.99 1.00
CA VAL A 49 12.92 -2.13 1.90
C VAL A 49 11.93 -1.00 1.66
N TYR A 50 10.66 -1.36 1.57
CA TYR A 50 9.55 -0.44 1.40
C TYR A 50 8.52 -0.65 2.50
N PHE A 51 7.90 0.46 2.90
CA PHE A 51 6.82 0.47 3.87
C PHE A 51 5.52 0.87 3.17
N VAL A 52 4.52 0.02 3.29
CA VAL A 52 3.17 0.27 2.80
C VAL A 52 2.30 0.68 3.99
N ARG A 53 1.74 1.87 3.90
CA ARG A 53 0.73 2.39 4.82
C ARG A 53 -0.62 2.39 4.13
N VAL A 54 -1.60 1.74 4.73
CA VAL A 54 -2.99 1.73 4.26
C VAL A 54 -3.85 2.41 5.31
N VAL A 55 -4.49 3.51 4.96
CA VAL A 55 -5.41 4.27 5.82
C VAL A 55 -6.83 4.10 5.28
N GLN A 56 -7.75 3.61 6.11
CA GLN A 56 -9.17 3.43 5.76
C GLN A 56 -10.03 3.86 6.94
N GLY A 57 -10.78 4.95 6.79
CA GLY A 57 -11.51 5.57 7.89
C GLY A 57 -10.60 5.86 9.09
N THR A 58 -10.86 5.20 10.22
CA THR A 58 -10.07 5.33 11.46
C THR A 58 -8.98 4.27 11.62
N LYS A 59 -8.90 3.29 10.71
CA LYS A 59 -7.90 2.22 10.75
C LYS A 59 -6.69 2.59 9.93
N THR A 60 -5.51 2.32 10.47
CA THR A 60 -4.25 2.39 9.74
C THR A 60 -3.54 1.05 9.86
N ASN A 61 -3.17 0.47 8.73
CA ASN A 61 -2.37 -0.75 8.64
C ASN A 61 -1.00 -0.43 8.06
N PHE A 62 0.03 -1.12 8.55
CA PHE A 62 1.40 -1.01 8.05
C PHE A 62 1.91 -2.37 7.62
N LYS A 63 2.64 -2.41 6.50
CA LYS A 63 3.31 -3.62 6.02
C LYS A 63 4.70 -3.29 5.49
N LYS A 64 5.69 -4.06 5.94
CA LYS A 64 7.07 -4.01 5.42
C LYS A 64 7.20 -4.98 4.25
N ILE A 65 7.94 -4.56 3.23
CA ILE A 65 8.16 -5.32 1.99
C ILE A 65 9.63 -5.21 1.62
N VAL A 66 10.23 -6.31 1.19
CA VAL A 66 11.59 -6.35 0.68
C VAL A 66 11.51 -6.64 -0.81
N VAL A 67 12.10 -5.76 -1.61
CA VAL A 67 12.26 -5.92 -3.06
C VAL A 67 13.70 -6.34 -3.32
N GLU A 68 13.87 -7.49 -3.97
CA GLU A 68 15.16 -8.14 -4.24
C GLU A 68 15.48 -8.24 -5.73
#